data_AF-A0A3P9MYT1-F1
#
_entry.id   AF-A0A3P9MYT1-F1
#
_cell.length_a   1.000
_cell.length_b   1.000
_cell.length_c   1.000
_cell.angle_alpha   90.00
_cell.angle_beta   90.00
_cell.angle_gamma   90.00
#
_symmetry.space_group_name_H-M   'P 1'
#
loop_
_entity.id
_entity.type
_entity.pdbx_description
1 polymer ?
#
loop_
_entity_poly.entity_id
_entity_poly.type
_entity_poly.pdbx_seq_one_letter_code
_entity_poly.pdbx_strand_id
1 'polypeptide(L)'
;QPPKKDAKKKKAEAKPPTLINGLTKEEISREQIEEHVVRLREVLDKEREERNYFQLERDKIKSFREVTDRKLEEVKAELKNLEKAIEDDEAHHLVGIKVFKQKMKHLLCEHHNTATELEADIATSKDLLEDEQSQLEADLYKEMMSILVEMQESSCEDVFKELLLVGPVDKKDLELKNMKEEFYALLNENKEFAKRVAKTENEYSRLERRSKSFSQSEVLQIEMAELQSSIPKKIYIAKKQADLSLRPLEDELAALNDHVEKIQAQLHALFSASNLDQTAVTEITHKVEVISEILALHLITLLHDGLICISVLQTDHVSF
;
A
#
# COMPACT_ATOMS: atom_id res chain seq x y z
N GLN A 1 35.09 73.31 38.23
CA GLN A 1 36.24 72.90 37.39
C GLN A 1 36.54 71.44 37.67
N PRO A 2 36.65 70.63 36.60
CA PRO A 2 37.94 70.01 36.22
C PRO A 2 38.29 70.29 34.73
N PRO A 3 39.50 69.95 34.22
CA PRO A 3 40.38 70.95 33.62
C PRO A 3 40.34 71.07 32.08
N LYS A 4 40.69 72.26 31.60
CA LYS A 4 41.05 72.56 30.20
C LYS A 4 42.36 71.86 29.84
N LYS A 5 42.40 71.15 28.71
CA LYS A 5 43.64 70.68 28.06
C LYS A 5 43.95 71.52 26.84
N ASP A 6 45.19 71.98 26.78
CA ASP A 6 45.75 72.87 25.78
C ASP A 6 45.75 72.30 24.35
N ALA A 7 45.50 73.21 23.42
CA ALA A 7 45.51 72.98 21.99
C ALA A 7 46.93 72.69 21.47
N LYS A 8 47.13 71.52 20.88
CA LYS A 8 48.28 71.23 20.01
C LYS A 8 47.82 71.31 18.56
N LYS A 9 48.10 72.45 17.90
CA LYS A 9 47.88 72.69 16.46
C LYS A 9 48.73 71.69 15.66
N LYS A 10 48.13 70.59 15.17
CA LYS A 10 48.73 69.77 14.11
C LYS A 10 48.58 70.51 12.78
N LYS A 11 49.71 70.72 12.08
CA LYS A 11 49.73 71.18 10.68
C LYS A 11 48.86 70.25 9.84
N ALA A 12 47.94 70.82 9.07
CA ALA A 12 47.16 70.09 8.08
C ALA A 12 48.11 69.63 6.97
N GLU A 13 48.36 68.32 6.92
CA GLU A 13 48.98 67.66 5.78
C GLU A 13 47.99 67.76 4.62
N ALA A 14 48.42 68.37 3.51
CA ALA A 14 47.57 68.62 2.36
C ALA A 14 47.06 67.27 1.83
N LYS A 15 45.74 67.06 1.89
CA LYS A 15 45.10 65.89 1.29
C LYS A 15 45.47 65.84 -0.20
N PRO A 16 45.80 64.67 -0.77
CA PRO A 16 45.99 64.55 -2.20
C PRO A 16 44.77 65.10 -2.94
N PRO A 17 44.96 65.82 -4.05
CA PRO A 17 43.87 66.45 -4.78
C PRO A 17 42.83 65.39 -5.14
N THR A 18 41.57 65.65 -4.76
CA THR A 18 40.45 64.75 -5.04
C THR A 18 40.20 64.79 -6.54
N LEU A 19 40.69 63.79 -7.26
CA LEU A 19 40.50 63.66 -8.70
C LEU A 19 39.04 63.28 -8.97
N ILE A 20 38.35 64.07 -9.78
CA ILE A 20 37.05 63.72 -10.34
C ILE A 20 37.31 63.36 -11.80
N ASN A 21 37.14 62.09 -12.16
CA ASN A 21 37.46 61.55 -13.50
C ASN A 21 38.89 61.89 -14.01
N GLY A 22 39.88 61.97 -13.11
CA GLY A 22 41.29 62.16 -13.49
C GLY A 22 41.73 63.62 -13.68
N LEU A 23 40.87 64.62 -13.41
CA LEU A 23 41.20 66.05 -13.49
C LEU A 23 41.22 66.72 -12.10
N THR A 24 42.08 67.74 -11.93
CA THR A 24 42.19 68.55 -10.71
C THR A 24 41.07 69.59 -10.61
N LYS A 25 40.76 70.09 -9.41
CA LYS A 25 39.66 71.04 -9.16
C LYS A 25 39.77 72.33 -9.97
N GLU A 26 40.97 72.70 -10.40
CA GLU A 26 41.27 73.89 -11.19
C GLU A 26 41.09 73.69 -12.71
N GLU A 27 41.00 72.44 -13.21
CA GLU A 27 40.95 72.11 -14.65
C GLU A 27 39.54 71.72 -15.16
N ILE A 28 38.58 71.52 -14.24
CA ILE A 28 37.21 71.10 -14.57
C ILE A 28 36.39 72.34 -14.95
N SER A 29 35.92 72.43 -16.20
CA SER A 29 35.02 73.52 -16.59
C SER A 29 33.72 73.45 -15.80
N ARG A 30 33.04 74.60 -15.61
CA ARG A 30 31.74 74.65 -14.91
C ARG A 30 30.73 73.66 -15.53
N GLU A 31 30.74 73.55 -16.86
CA GLU A 31 29.86 72.62 -17.59
C GLU A 31 30.21 71.14 -17.29
N GLN A 32 31.50 70.79 -17.21
CA GLN A 32 31.92 69.42 -16.88
C GLN A 32 31.55 69.01 -15.45
N ILE A 33 31.56 69.94 -14.51
CA ILE A 33 31.08 69.71 -13.13
C ILE A 33 29.55 69.51 -13.13
N GLU A 34 28.81 70.37 -13.82
CA GLU A 34 27.34 70.24 -13.94
C GLU A 34 26.95 68.89 -14.56
N GLU A 35 27.64 68.47 -15.62
CA GLU A 35 27.41 67.18 -16.27
C GLU A 35 27.74 66.01 -15.34
N HIS A 36 28.82 66.10 -14.55
CA HIS A 36 29.13 65.11 -13.52
C HIS A 36 28.05 65.00 -12.44
N VAL A 37 27.49 66.14 -12.02
CA VAL A 37 26.41 66.18 -11.03
C VAL A 37 25.14 65.53 -11.59
N VAL A 38 24.84 65.74 -12.88
CA VAL A 38 23.72 65.08 -13.56
C VAL A 38 23.95 63.57 -13.62
N ARG A 39 25.11 63.11 -14.10
CA ARG A 39 25.45 61.68 -14.15
C ARG A 39 25.35 61.00 -12.78
N LEU A 40 25.84 61.64 -11.72
CA LEU A 40 25.75 61.09 -10.36
C LEU A 40 24.30 60.98 -9.86
N ARG A 41 23.43 61.92 -10.22
CA ARG A 41 21.99 61.84 -9.90
C ARG A 41 21.31 60.70 -10.65
N GLU A 42 21.61 60.55 -11.94
CA GLU A 42 21.09 59.45 -12.75
C GLU A 42 21.53 58.08 -12.22
N VAL A 43 22.80 57.93 -11.82
CA VAL A 43 23.30 56.71 -11.20
C VAL A 43 22.61 56.45 -9.86
N LEU A 44 22.43 57.48 -9.02
CA LEU A 44 21.74 57.36 -7.74
C LEU A 44 20.27 56.95 -7.91
N ASP A 45 19.57 57.52 -8.89
CA ASP A 45 18.17 57.19 -9.16
C ASP A 45 18.03 55.78 -9.73
N LYS A 46 18.95 55.35 -10.62
CA LYS A 46 19.03 53.94 -11.07
C LYS A 46 19.28 52.97 -9.92
N GLU A 47 20.23 53.25 -9.03
CA GLU A 47 20.47 52.38 -7.86
C GLU A 47 19.25 52.32 -6.92
N ARG A 48 18.48 53.40 -6.81
CA ARG A 48 17.23 53.42 -6.03
C ARG A 48 16.15 52.56 -6.68
N GLU A 49 16.00 52.64 -8.00
CA GLU A 49 15.08 51.81 -8.78
C GLU A 49 15.45 50.32 -8.67
N GLU A 50 16.73 49.98 -8.84
CA GLU A 50 17.24 48.61 -8.69
C GLU A 50 16.99 48.06 -7.28
N ARG A 51 17.31 48.84 -6.24
CA ARG A 51 17.02 48.42 -4.85
C ARG A 51 15.54 48.16 -4.63
N ASN A 52 14.66 49.03 -5.14
CA ASN A 52 13.22 48.85 -5.02
C ASN A 52 12.76 47.59 -5.77
N TYR A 53 13.29 47.36 -6.96
CA TYR A 53 13.02 46.14 -7.73
C TYR A 53 13.42 44.87 -6.97
N PHE A 54 14.65 44.78 -6.46
CA PHE A 54 15.10 43.62 -5.68
C PHE A 54 14.32 43.44 -4.38
N GLN A 55 13.87 44.54 -3.77
CA GLN A 55 13.05 44.52 -2.57
C GLN A 55 11.67 43.88 -2.85
N LEU A 56 11.00 44.28 -3.93
CA LEU A 56 9.75 43.67 -4.38
C LEU A 56 9.93 42.20 -4.73
N GLU A 57 11.01 41.85 -5.43
CA GLU A 57 11.22 40.46 -5.85
C GLU A 57 11.56 39.55 -4.66
N ARG A 58 12.29 40.06 -3.66
CA ARG A 58 12.51 39.36 -2.39
C ARG A 58 11.19 39.11 -1.65
N ASP A 59 10.33 40.13 -1.56
CA ASP A 59 9.06 40.00 -0.84
C ASP A 59 8.09 39.05 -1.56
N LYS A 60 8.12 39.04 -2.89
CA LYS A 60 7.39 38.07 -3.73
C LYS A 60 7.88 36.64 -3.52
N ILE A 61 9.20 36.41 -3.54
CA ILE A 61 9.80 35.10 -3.24
C ILE A 61 9.42 34.64 -1.83
N LYS A 62 9.46 35.55 -0.84
CA LYS A 62 9.07 35.25 0.53
C LYS A 62 7.60 34.83 0.63
N SER A 63 6.69 35.57 -0.01
CA SER A 63 5.27 35.22 -0.06
C SER A 63 5.03 33.85 -0.71
N PHE A 64 5.70 33.55 -1.83
CA PHE A 64 5.61 32.25 -2.47
C PHE A 64 6.11 31.11 -1.59
N ARG A 65 7.23 31.32 -0.87
CA ARG A 65 7.74 30.35 0.09
C ARG A 65 6.72 30.11 1.21
N GLU A 66 6.19 31.17 1.83
CA GLU A 66 5.19 31.03 2.91
C GLU A 66 3.91 30.30 2.45
N VAL A 67 3.45 30.56 1.21
CA VAL A 67 2.30 29.86 0.64
C VAL A 67 2.62 28.39 0.38
N THR A 68 3.80 28.10 -0.16
CA THR A 68 4.25 26.73 -0.44
C THR A 68 4.42 25.93 0.85
N ASP A 69 5.03 26.52 1.88
CA ASP A 69 5.22 25.90 3.19
C ASP A 69 3.86 25.59 3.84
N ARG A 70 2.89 26.53 3.79
CA ARG A 70 1.53 26.30 4.28
C ARG A 70 0.82 25.16 3.55
N LYS A 71 0.90 25.12 2.22
CA LYS A 71 0.32 24.04 1.41
C LYS A 71 0.97 22.68 1.68
N LEU A 72 2.29 22.67 1.91
CA LEU A 72 3.00 21.46 2.26
C LEU A 72 2.51 20.90 3.60
N GLU A 73 2.34 21.75 4.61
CA GLU A 73 1.82 21.33 5.91
C GLU A 73 0.35 20.89 5.85
N GLU A 74 -0.48 21.54 5.02
CA GLU A 74 -1.86 21.13 4.76
C GLU A 74 -1.92 19.71 4.15
N VAL A 75 -1.17 19.47 3.07
CA VAL A 75 -1.13 18.14 2.43
C VAL A 75 -0.55 17.07 3.36
N LYS A 76 0.46 17.39 4.17
CA LYS A 76 0.99 16.47 5.20
C LYS A 76 -0.08 16.11 6.24
N ALA A 77 -0.86 17.09 6.70
CA ALA A 77 -1.94 16.86 7.66
C ALA A 77 -3.06 16.02 7.04
N GLU A 78 -3.45 16.29 5.80
CA GLU A 78 -4.43 15.48 5.05
C GLU A 78 -3.95 14.04 4.88
N LEU A 79 -2.68 13.84 4.51
CA LEU A 79 -2.08 12.51 4.36
C LEU A 79 -2.13 11.74 5.69
N LYS A 80 -1.74 12.37 6.79
CA LYS A 80 -1.81 11.74 8.12
C LYS A 80 -3.24 11.39 8.54
N ASN A 81 -4.21 12.24 8.21
CA ASN A 81 -5.62 11.96 8.48
C ASN A 81 -6.13 10.78 7.65
N LEU A 82 -5.70 10.69 6.38
CA LEU A 82 -6.06 9.58 5.50
C LEU A 82 -5.42 8.26 5.97
N GLU A 83 -4.14 8.27 6.36
CA GLU A 83 -3.46 7.11 6.95
C GLU A 83 -4.20 6.61 8.19
N LYS A 84 -4.59 7.53 9.09
CA LYS A 84 -5.37 7.17 10.28
C LYS A 84 -6.75 6.61 9.92
N ALA A 85 -7.43 7.18 8.94
CA ALA A 85 -8.73 6.68 8.50
C ALA A 85 -8.62 5.26 7.91
N ILE A 86 -7.55 4.96 7.18
CA ILE A 86 -7.25 3.62 6.68
C ILE A 86 -7.01 2.66 7.86
N GLU A 87 -6.19 3.04 8.83
CA GLU A 87 -5.91 2.21 10.02
C GLU A 87 -7.20 1.93 10.83
N ASP A 88 -8.05 2.95 11.03
CA ASP A 88 -9.32 2.81 11.73
C ASP A 88 -10.29 1.87 10.98
N ASP A 89 -10.34 1.94 9.65
CA ASP A 89 -11.18 1.07 8.81
C ASP A 89 -10.68 -0.38 8.80
N GLU A 90 -9.37 -0.60 8.69
CA GLU A 90 -8.75 -1.92 8.83
C GLU A 90 -9.04 -2.55 10.20
N ALA A 91 -8.92 -1.76 11.28
CA ALA A 91 -9.27 -2.21 12.62
C ALA A 91 -10.75 -2.58 12.73
N HIS A 92 -11.64 -1.77 12.15
CA HIS A 92 -13.08 -2.04 12.11
C HIS A 92 -13.39 -3.32 11.32
N HIS A 93 -12.77 -3.52 10.16
CA HIS A 93 -12.89 -4.73 9.35
C HIS A 93 -12.45 -5.98 10.12
N LEU A 94 -11.32 -5.92 10.84
CA LEU A 94 -10.85 -7.03 11.68
C LEU A 94 -11.85 -7.40 12.78
N VAL A 95 -12.47 -6.40 13.41
CA VAL A 95 -13.56 -6.63 14.38
C VAL A 95 -14.77 -7.27 13.70
N GLY A 96 -15.17 -6.78 12.52
CA GLY A 96 -16.26 -7.35 11.73
C GLY A 96 -16.06 -8.83 11.41
N ILE A 97 -14.85 -9.20 10.96
CA ILE A 97 -14.47 -10.60 10.70
C ILE A 97 -14.57 -11.45 11.98
N LYS A 98 -14.09 -10.95 13.13
CA LYS A 98 -14.19 -11.67 14.42
C LYS A 98 -15.64 -11.90 14.83
N VAL A 99 -16.49 -10.88 14.71
CA VAL A 99 -17.93 -10.99 15.02
C VAL A 99 -18.60 -11.99 14.09
N PHE A 100 -18.34 -11.93 12.78
CA PHE A 100 -18.90 -12.88 11.81
C PHE A 100 -18.47 -14.31 12.10
N LYS A 101 -17.19 -14.52 12.41
CA LYS A 101 -16.66 -15.83 12.85
C LYS A 101 -17.38 -16.34 14.09
N GLN A 102 -17.64 -15.48 15.07
CA GLN A 102 -18.39 -15.87 16.27
C GLN A 102 -19.84 -16.21 15.96
N LYS A 103 -20.50 -15.46 15.08
CA LYS A 103 -21.88 -15.75 14.61
C LYS A 103 -21.96 -17.10 13.91
N MET A 104 -21.01 -17.40 13.02
CA MET A 104 -20.93 -18.72 12.38
C MET A 104 -20.77 -19.85 13.39
N LYS A 105 -19.88 -19.69 14.37
CA LYS A 105 -19.70 -20.69 15.44
C LYS A 105 -20.99 -20.91 16.22
N HIS A 106 -21.67 -19.84 16.61
CA HIS A 106 -22.93 -19.93 17.34
C HIS A 106 -24.01 -20.67 16.53
N LEU A 107 -24.19 -20.29 15.26
CA LEU A 107 -25.16 -20.93 14.36
C LEU A 107 -24.88 -22.42 14.16
N LEU A 108 -23.60 -22.80 13.99
CA LEU A 108 -23.20 -24.20 13.88
C LEU A 108 -23.50 -24.98 15.17
N CYS A 109 -23.22 -24.40 16.34
CA CYS A 109 -23.55 -25.02 17.62
C CYS A 109 -25.06 -25.16 17.81
N GLU A 110 -25.84 -24.15 17.44
CA GLU A 110 -27.31 -24.18 17.52
C GLU A 110 -27.87 -25.30 16.64
N HIS A 111 -27.48 -25.36 15.36
CA HIS A 111 -27.90 -26.43 14.46
C HIS A 111 -27.49 -27.82 14.94
N HIS A 112 -26.28 -27.97 15.47
CA HIS A 112 -25.82 -29.24 16.02
C HIS A 112 -26.69 -29.67 17.21
N ASN A 113 -26.96 -28.75 18.15
CA ASN A 113 -27.81 -29.03 19.30
C ASN A 113 -29.22 -29.42 18.87
N THR A 114 -29.84 -28.67 17.94
CA THR A 114 -31.18 -29.00 17.43
C THR A 114 -31.20 -30.36 16.73
N ALA A 115 -30.17 -30.71 15.96
CA ALA A 115 -30.08 -32.02 15.33
C ALA A 115 -29.99 -33.14 16.38
N THR A 116 -29.16 -32.98 17.41
CA THR A 116 -29.03 -33.96 18.50
C THR A 116 -30.32 -34.09 19.33
N GLU A 117 -31.03 -32.99 19.59
CA GLU A 117 -32.34 -33.01 20.25
C GLU A 117 -33.36 -33.79 19.41
N LEU A 118 -33.46 -33.51 18.11
CA LEU A 118 -34.35 -34.25 17.20
C LEU A 118 -34.00 -35.73 17.10
N GLU A 119 -32.71 -36.09 17.07
CA GLU A 119 -32.26 -37.49 17.08
C GLU A 119 -32.69 -38.21 18.37
N ALA A 120 -32.60 -37.54 19.52
CA ALA A 120 -33.05 -38.07 20.81
C ALA A 120 -34.59 -38.22 20.86
N ASP A 121 -35.35 -37.25 20.34
CA ASP A 121 -36.80 -37.31 20.24
C ASP A 121 -37.26 -38.45 19.33
N ILE A 122 -36.58 -38.65 18.19
CA ILE A 122 -36.85 -39.78 17.29
C ILE A 122 -36.56 -41.12 17.98
N ALA A 123 -35.43 -41.24 18.69
CA ALA A 123 -35.09 -42.47 19.39
C ALA A 123 -36.11 -42.81 20.49
N THR A 124 -36.47 -41.84 21.34
CA THR A 124 -37.47 -42.04 22.40
C THR A 124 -38.85 -42.35 21.84
N SER A 125 -39.28 -41.67 20.77
CA SER A 125 -40.54 -41.98 20.09
C SER A 125 -40.53 -43.37 19.46
N LYS A 126 -39.39 -43.82 18.93
CA LYS A 126 -39.26 -45.16 18.36
C LYS A 126 -39.37 -46.23 19.45
N ASP A 127 -38.67 -46.06 20.57
CA ASP A 127 -38.72 -46.99 21.69
C ASP A 127 -40.15 -47.13 22.23
N LEU A 128 -40.88 -46.01 22.38
CA LEU A 128 -42.29 -46.02 22.78
C LEU A 128 -43.19 -46.78 21.79
N LEU A 129 -43.00 -46.57 20.49
CA LEU A 129 -43.77 -47.29 19.46
C LEU A 129 -43.45 -48.79 19.45
N GLU A 130 -42.20 -49.17 19.69
CA GLU A 130 -41.78 -50.58 19.79
C GLU A 130 -42.38 -51.26 21.02
N ASP A 131 -42.44 -50.56 22.16
CA ASP A 131 -43.10 -51.02 23.38
C ASP A 131 -44.62 -51.17 23.18
N GLU A 132 -45.28 -50.18 22.56
CA GLU A 132 -46.71 -50.23 22.23
C GLU A 132 -47.04 -51.38 21.27
N GLN A 133 -46.22 -51.59 20.24
CA GLN A 133 -46.37 -52.70 19.30
C GLN A 133 -46.22 -54.05 20.03
N SER A 134 -45.20 -54.19 20.88
CA SER A 134 -44.95 -55.41 21.66
C SER A 134 -46.13 -55.73 22.59
N GLN A 135 -46.73 -54.71 23.20
CA GLN A 135 -47.91 -54.87 24.06
C GLN A 135 -49.14 -55.31 23.24
N LEU A 136 -49.40 -54.67 22.10
CA LEU A 136 -50.51 -55.05 21.21
C LEU A 136 -50.37 -56.48 20.69
N GLU A 137 -49.16 -56.90 20.31
CA GLU A 137 -48.89 -58.27 19.90
C GLU A 137 -49.18 -59.25 21.04
N ALA A 138 -48.73 -58.96 22.27
CA ALA A 138 -48.99 -59.81 23.44
C ALA A 138 -50.48 -59.93 23.76
N ASP A 139 -51.23 -58.82 23.69
CA ASP A 139 -52.67 -58.80 23.91
C ASP A 139 -53.41 -59.61 22.84
N LEU A 140 -53.04 -59.46 21.56
CA LEU A 140 -53.59 -60.25 20.46
C LEU A 140 -53.32 -61.75 20.64
N TYR A 141 -52.10 -62.14 21.05
CA TYR A 141 -51.78 -63.53 21.34
C TYR A 141 -52.65 -64.08 22.49
N LYS A 142 -52.88 -63.28 23.53
CA LYS A 142 -53.71 -63.67 24.68
C LYS A 142 -55.18 -63.84 24.28
N GLU A 143 -55.73 -62.91 23.51
CA GLU A 143 -57.10 -63.02 22.96
C GLU A 143 -57.25 -64.26 22.07
N MET A 144 -56.28 -64.49 21.17
CA MET A 144 -56.26 -65.68 20.31
C MET A 144 -56.26 -66.98 21.13
N MET A 145 -55.46 -67.05 22.20
CA MET A 145 -55.45 -68.21 23.10
C MET A 145 -56.79 -68.38 23.85
N SER A 146 -57.40 -67.28 24.32
CA SER A 146 -58.71 -67.31 24.97
C SER A 146 -59.78 -67.89 24.03
N ILE A 147 -59.84 -67.40 22.79
CA ILE A 147 -60.77 -67.88 21.77
C ILE A 147 -60.55 -69.37 21.48
N LEU A 148 -59.30 -69.84 21.39
CA LEU A 148 -58.98 -71.25 21.19
C LEU A 148 -59.49 -72.13 22.33
N VAL A 149 -59.32 -71.69 23.59
CA VAL A 149 -59.84 -72.40 24.77
C VAL A 149 -61.37 -72.39 24.79
N GLU A 150 -62.01 -71.24 24.57
CA GLU A 150 -63.47 -71.14 24.49
C GLU A 150 -64.05 -72.00 23.38
N MET A 151 -63.38 -72.09 22.23
CA MET A 151 -63.76 -72.99 21.13
C MET A 151 -63.60 -74.47 21.51
N GLN A 152 -62.58 -74.81 22.29
CA GLN A 152 -62.38 -76.16 22.84
C GLN A 152 -63.44 -76.51 23.91
N GLU A 153 -63.92 -75.52 24.69
CA GLU A 153 -64.96 -75.71 25.72
C GLU A 153 -66.38 -75.70 25.15
N SER A 154 -66.62 -74.96 24.06
CA SER A 154 -67.93 -74.86 23.38
C SER A 154 -68.14 -75.91 22.28
N SER A 155 -67.08 -76.56 21.81
CA SER A 155 -67.13 -77.66 20.88
C SER A 155 -67.01 -78.99 21.60
N CYS A 156 -67.98 -79.87 21.39
CA CYS A 156 -67.91 -81.30 21.68
C CYS A 156 -66.50 -81.86 21.41
N GLU A 157 -66.02 -82.79 22.26
CA GLU A 157 -64.67 -83.43 22.27
C GLU A 157 -64.12 -83.93 20.91
N ASP A 158 -64.92 -83.87 19.84
CA ASP A 158 -64.64 -84.43 18.53
C ASP A 158 -64.03 -83.43 17.51
N VAL A 159 -64.20 -82.11 17.63
CA VAL A 159 -63.69 -81.16 16.60
C VAL A 159 -62.21 -80.79 16.81
N PHE A 160 -61.72 -80.86 18.05
CA PHE A 160 -60.34 -80.47 18.39
C PHE A 160 -59.29 -81.45 17.82
N LYS A 161 -59.63 -82.73 17.64
CA LYS A 161 -58.75 -83.71 17.00
C LYS A 161 -58.63 -83.52 15.49
N GLU A 162 -59.61 -82.89 14.85
CA GLU A 162 -59.60 -82.68 13.40
C GLU A 162 -58.80 -81.43 12.99
N LEU A 163 -58.76 -80.40 13.84
CA LEU A 163 -58.03 -79.16 13.55
C LEU A 163 -56.54 -79.20 13.96
N LEU A 164 -56.17 -79.99 14.98
CA LEU A 164 -54.78 -80.14 15.41
C LEU A 164 -53.94 -81.04 14.47
N LEU A 165 -54.58 -81.72 13.52
CA LEU A 165 -53.93 -82.60 12.54
C LEU A 165 -53.88 -82.04 11.12
N VAL A 166 -54.43 -80.84 10.86
CA VAL A 166 -54.39 -80.22 9.51
C VAL A 166 -54.08 -78.72 9.60
N GLY A 167 -52.83 -78.41 9.93
CA GLY A 167 -52.22 -77.12 9.60
C GLY A 167 -50.82 -77.40 9.05
N PRO A 168 -50.53 -77.13 7.76
CA PRO A 168 -49.26 -77.55 7.16
C PRO A 168 -48.11 -76.78 7.83
N VAL A 169 -47.30 -77.51 8.60
CA VAL A 169 -45.99 -77.05 9.10
C VAL A 169 -45.15 -76.46 7.96
N ASP A 170 -45.34 -76.99 6.74
CA ASP A 170 -44.74 -76.50 5.51
C ASP A 170 -45.09 -75.04 5.13
N LYS A 171 -46.26 -74.50 5.51
CA LYS A 171 -46.62 -73.10 5.15
C LYS A 171 -45.89 -72.08 6.01
N LYS A 172 -45.83 -72.28 7.32
CA LYS A 172 -45.17 -71.33 8.24
C LYS A 172 -43.64 -71.35 8.08
N ASP A 173 -43.06 -72.52 7.81
CA ASP A 173 -41.63 -72.64 7.51
C ASP A 173 -41.29 -71.99 6.15
N LEU A 174 -42.18 -72.07 5.17
CA LEU A 174 -42.03 -71.38 3.88
C LEU A 174 -42.15 -69.86 4.03
N GLU A 175 -43.08 -69.37 4.84
CA GLU A 175 -43.23 -67.95 5.17
C GLU A 175 -41.99 -67.41 5.90
N LEU A 176 -41.44 -68.14 6.88
CA LEU A 176 -40.22 -67.77 7.59
C LEU A 176 -39.00 -67.75 6.67
N LYS A 177 -38.94 -68.67 5.70
CA LYS A 177 -37.87 -68.69 4.70
C LYS A 177 -37.96 -67.49 3.76
N ASN A 178 -39.15 -67.16 3.25
CA ASN A 178 -39.36 -66.00 2.39
C ASN A 178 -39.01 -64.70 3.12
N MET A 179 -39.41 -64.56 4.38
CA MET A 179 -39.12 -63.37 5.20
C MET A 179 -37.61 -63.20 5.46
N LYS A 180 -36.87 -64.30 5.64
CA LYS A 180 -35.40 -64.26 5.74
C LYS A 180 -34.75 -63.85 4.42
N GLU A 181 -35.23 -64.37 3.29
CA GLU A 181 -34.72 -64.00 1.97
C GLU A 181 -34.97 -62.51 1.68
N GLU A 182 -36.14 -61.97 2.03
CA GLU A 182 -36.45 -60.54 1.95
C GLU A 182 -35.55 -59.70 2.85
N PHE A 183 -35.31 -60.13 4.09
CA PHE A 183 -34.41 -59.43 5.02
C PHE A 183 -32.97 -59.36 4.49
N TYR A 184 -32.45 -60.46 3.94
CA TYR A 184 -31.12 -60.47 3.32
C TYR A 184 -31.07 -59.62 2.05
N ALA A 185 -32.15 -59.56 1.26
CA ALA A 185 -32.25 -58.68 0.11
C ALA A 185 -32.20 -57.19 0.53
N LEU A 186 -32.95 -56.81 1.57
CA LEU A 186 -32.94 -55.46 2.16
C LEU A 186 -31.57 -55.07 2.71
N LEU A 187 -30.87 -55.99 3.39
CA LEU A 187 -29.51 -55.75 3.87
C LEU A 187 -28.54 -55.46 2.70
N ASN A 188 -28.66 -56.20 1.60
CA ASN A 188 -27.80 -56.00 0.45
C ASN A 188 -28.12 -54.67 -0.26
N GLU A 189 -29.40 -54.31 -0.37
CA GLU A 189 -29.83 -53.03 -0.94
C GLU A 189 -29.35 -51.84 -0.10
N ASN A 190 -29.44 -51.91 1.23
CA ASN A 190 -28.91 -50.90 2.15
C ASN A 190 -27.38 -50.75 2.01
N LYS A 191 -26.66 -51.85 1.82
CA LYS A 191 -25.22 -51.82 1.57
C LYS A 191 -24.87 -51.12 0.26
N GLU A 192 -25.64 -51.37 -0.81
CA GLU A 192 -25.48 -50.68 -2.09
C GLU A 192 -25.91 -49.20 -2.03
N PHE A 193 -26.91 -48.87 -1.21
CA PHE A 193 -27.30 -47.48 -0.95
C PHE A 193 -26.18 -46.74 -0.20
N ALA A 194 -25.61 -47.32 0.85
CA ALA A 194 -24.47 -46.74 1.58
C ALA A 194 -23.26 -46.48 0.66
N LYS A 195 -22.95 -47.39 -0.27
CA LYS A 195 -21.90 -47.16 -1.28
C LYS A 195 -22.23 -45.99 -2.20
N ARG A 196 -23.50 -45.84 -2.62
CA ARG A 196 -23.95 -44.72 -3.45
C ARG A 196 -23.81 -43.40 -2.71
N VAL A 197 -24.22 -43.34 -1.44
CA VAL A 197 -24.08 -42.15 -0.58
C VAL A 197 -22.62 -41.75 -0.42
N ALA A 198 -21.73 -42.69 -0.08
CA ALA A 198 -20.31 -42.43 0.06
C ALA A 198 -19.66 -41.92 -1.25
N LYS A 199 -20.14 -42.38 -2.41
CA LYS A 199 -19.70 -41.88 -3.72
C LYS A 199 -20.15 -40.44 -3.95
N THR A 200 -21.41 -40.12 -3.66
CA THR A 200 -21.94 -38.77 -3.82
C THR A 200 -21.30 -37.76 -2.87
N GLU A 201 -21.01 -38.15 -1.63
CA GLU A 201 -20.30 -37.29 -0.66
C GLU A 201 -18.88 -36.96 -1.15
N ASN A 202 -18.14 -37.96 -1.64
CA ASN A 202 -16.81 -37.73 -2.21
C ASN A 202 -16.84 -36.79 -3.43
N GLU A 203 -17.86 -36.91 -4.27
CA GLU A 203 -18.05 -36.04 -5.42
C GLU A 203 -18.40 -34.61 -5.00
N TYR A 204 -19.27 -34.45 -4.00
CA TYR A 204 -19.59 -33.15 -3.39
C TYR A 204 -18.35 -32.46 -2.82
N SER A 205 -17.56 -33.16 -1.99
CA SER A 205 -16.31 -32.60 -1.42
C SER A 205 -15.26 -32.28 -2.50
N ARG A 206 -15.29 -32.95 -3.65
CA ARG A 206 -14.43 -32.62 -4.78
C ARG A 206 -14.91 -31.35 -5.49
N LEU A 207 -16.21 -31.20 -5.69
CA LEU A 207 -16.82 -30.00 -6.29
C LEU A 207 -16.63 -28.77 -5.39
N GLU A 208 -16.77 -28.93 -4.08
CA GLU A 208 -16.54 -27.84 -3.11
C GLU A 208 -15.10 -27.32 -3.16
N ARG A 209 -14.11 -28.23 -3.17
CA ARG A 209 -12.69 -27.87 -3.36
C ARG A 209 -12.46 -27.11 -4.67
N ARG A 210 -13.10 -27.57 -5.75
CA ARG A 210 -12.98 -26.92 -7.07
C ARG A 210 -13.62 -25.53 -7.07
N SER A 211 -14.80 -25.37 -6.47
CA SER A 211 -15.47 -24.06 -6.32
C SER A 211 -14.59 -23.09 -5.55
N LYS A 212 -13.99 -23.52 -4.43
CA LYS A 212 -13.07 -22.69 -3.62
C LYS A 212 -11.80 -22.29 -4.38
N SER A 213 -11.25 -23.20 -5.19
CA SER A 213 -10.09 -22.87 -6.05
C SER A 213 -10.45 -21.87 -7.16
N PHE A 214 -11.68 -21.94 -7.68
CA PHE A 214 -12.17 -21.05 -8.72
C PHE A 214 -12.39 -19.64 -8.17
N SER A 215 -13.04 -19.50 -7.02
CA SER A 215 -13.22 -18.19 -6.38
C SER A 215 -11.88 -17.54 -6.00
N GLN A 216 -10.90 -18.32 -5.55
CA GLN A 216 -9.56 -17.81 -5.28
C GLN A 216 -8.85 -17.33 -6.57
N SER A 217 -9.04 -18.02 -7.70
CA SER A 217 -8.54 -17.58 -9.01
C SER A 217 -9.18 -16.27 -9.46
N GLU A 218 -10.49 -16.10 -9.26
CA GLU A 218 -11.19 -14.84 -9.57
C GLU A 218 -10.68 -13.67 -8.74
N VAL A 219 -10.45 -13.87 -7.44
CA VAL A 219 -9.87 -12.83 -6.56
C VAL A 219 -8.48 -12.42 -7.05
N LEU A 220 -7.62 -13.38 -7.37
CA LEU A 220 -6.29 -13.09 -7.91
C LEU A 220 -6.35 -12.39 -9.26
N GLN A 221 -7.33 -12.68 -10.12
CA GLN A 221 -7.52 -11.96 -11.38
C GLN A 221 -7.92 -10.50 -11.17
N ILE A 222 -8.80 -10.24 -10.20
CA ILE A 222 -9.21 -8.86 -9.85
C ILE A 222 -8.01 -8.08 -9.32
N GLU A 223 -7.26 -8.65 -8.37
CA GLU A 223 -6.07 -8.02 -7.79
C GLU A 223 -5.00 -7.74 -8.85
N MET A 224 -4.78 -8.69 -9.77
CA MET A 224 -3.83 -8.53 -10.85
C MET A 224 -4.26 -7.44 -11.86
N ALA A 225 -5.55 -7.33 -12.16
CA ALA A 225 -6.09 -6.26 -13.01
C ALA A 225 -5.98 -4.88 -12.35
N GLU A 226 -6.20 -4.80 -11.04
CA GLU A 226 -6.05 -3.57 -10.26
C GLU A 226 -4.60 -3.10 -10.21
N LEU A 227 -3.66 -4.03 -9.96
CA LEU A 227 -2.22 -3.76 -10.03
C LEU A 227 -1.80 -3.30 -11.43
N GLN A 228 -2.29 -3.95 -12.50
CA GLN A 228 -2.02 -3.53 -13.88
C GLN A 228 -2.54 -2.12 -14.20
N SER A 229 -3.66 -1.69 -13.61
CA SER A 229 -4.20 -0.33 -13.77
C SER A 229 -3.46 0.71 -12.92
N SER A 230 -3.00 0.33 -11.73
CA SER A 230 -2.40 1.20 -10.72
C SER A 230 -0.93 1.51 -11.00
N ILE A 231 -0.14 0.49 -11.35
CA ILE A 231 1.31 0.61 -11.54
C ILE A 231 1.69 1.67 -12.59
N PRO A 232 1.09 1.71 -13.80
CA PRO A 232 1.43 2.73 -14.80
C PRO A 232 1.16 4.16 -14.32
N LYS A 233 0.09 4.36 -13.54
CA LYS A 233 -0.25 5.68 -12.98
C LYS A 233 0.79 6.13 -11.96
N LYS A 234 1.20 5.22 -11.06
CA LYS A 234 2.25 5.48 -10.07
C LYS A 234 3.59 5.80 -10.75
N ILE A 235 3.96 5.02 -11.77
CA ILE A 235 5.18 5.27 -12.58
C ILE A 235 5.09 6.65 -13.26
N TYR A 236 3.95 6.98 -13.86
CA TYR A 236 3.77 8.28 -14.52
C TYR A 236 3.92 9.46 -13.56
N ILE A 237 3.31 9.37 -12.37
CA ILE A 237 3.43 10.41 -11.34
C ILE A 237 4.88 10.54 -10.88
N ALA A 238 5.55 9.42 -10.58
CA ALA A 238 6.95 9.42 -10.15
C ALA A 238 7.87 10.02 -11.23
N LYS A 239 7.66 9.67 -12.50
CA LYS A 239 8.42 10.22 -13.62
C LYS A 239 8.22 11.74 -13.76
N LYS A 240 6.97 12.20 -13.70
CA LYS A 240 6.66 13.64 -13.77
C LYS A 240 7.28 14.43 -12.61
N GLN A 241 7.30 13.84 -11.42
CA GLN A 241 7.94 14.43 -10.23
C GLN A 241 9.46 14.52 -10.39
N ALA A 242 10.08 13.47 -10.95
CA ALA A 242 11.51 13.47 -11.26
C ALA A 242 11.85 14.54 -12.30
N ASP A 243 11.08 14.63 -13.40
CA ASP A 243 11.27 15.63 -14.45
C ASP A 243 11.15 17.07 -13.90
N LEU A 244 10.19 17.31 -13.00
CA LEU A 244 10.04 18.61 -12.32
C LEU A 244 11.23 18.98 -11.43
N SER A 245 11.91 17.98 -10.88
CA SER A 245 13.08 18.19 -9.99
C SER A 245 14.38 18.32 -10.79
N LEU A 246 14.47 17.67 -11.96
CA LEU A 246 15.65 17.70 -12.82
C LEU A 246 15.75 19.00 -13.63
N ARG A 247 14.61 19.51 -14.12
CA ARG A 247 14.56 20.72 -14.99
C ARG A 247 15.27 21.95 -14.43
N PRO A 248 15.07 22.34 -13.15
CA PRO A 248 15.73 23.51 -12.59
C PRO A 248 17.26 23.36 -12.56
N LEU A 249 17.75 22.14 -12.33
CA LEU A 249 19.17 21.83 -12.33
C LEU A 249 19.75 21.88 -13.76
N GLU A 250 19.00 21.41 -14.76
CA GLU A 250 19.37 21.52 -16.17
C GLU A 250 19.43 23.00 -16.62
N ASP A 251 18.45 23.81 -16.21
CA ASP A 251 18.41 25.25 -16.51
C ASP A 251 19.59 25.99 -15.86
N GLU A 252 19.94 25.65 -14.61
CA GLU A 252 21.06 26.24 -13.88
C GLU A 252 22.41 25.84 -14.49
N LEU A 253 22.54 24.60 -14.95
CA LEU A 253 23.72 24.11 -15.68
C LEU A 253 23.89 24.83 -17.02
N ALA A 254 22.79 25.03 -17.77
CA ALA A 254 22.81 25.77 -19.03
C ALA A 254 23.22 27.23 -18.82
N ALA A 255 22.68 27.90 -17.79
CA ALA A 255 23.05 29.26 -17.44
C ALA A 255 24.54 29.39 -17.07
N LEU A 256 25.08 28.40 -16.35
CA LEU A 256 26.50 28.36 -16.02
C LEU A 256 27.37 28.19 -17.29
N ASN A 257 26.94 27.34 -18.22
CA ASN A 257 27.64 27.13 -19.49
C ASN A 257 27.70 28.42 -20.34
N ASP A 258 26.58 29.14 -20.47
CA ASP A 258 26.53 30.44 -21.16
C ASP A 258 27.50 31.45 -20.52
N HIS A 259 27.61 31.43 -19.19
CA HIS A 259 28.50 32.33 -18.47
C HIS A 259 29.97 32.00 -18.75
N VAL A 260 30.32 30.71 -18.81
CA VAL A 260 31.67 30.25 -19.18
C VAL A 260 32.01 30.65 -20.62
N GLU A 261 31.11 30.44 -21.58
CA GLU A 261 31.32 30.88 -22.96
C GLU A 261 31.53 32.39 -23.07
N LYS A 262 30.77 33.18 -22.31
CA LYS A 262 30.93 34.63 -22.27
C LYS A 262 32.27 35.07 -21.69
N ILE A 263 32.74 34.42 -20.63
CA ILE A 263 34.07 34.67 -20.05
C ILE A 263 35.16 34.31 -21.06
N GLN A 264 35.05 33.16 -21.74
CA GLN A 264 35.99 32.74 -22.79
C GLN A 264 36.04 33.75 -23.94
N ALA A 265 34.89 34.22 -24.42
CA ALA A 265 34.82 35.24 -25.47
C ALA A 265 35.45 36.58 -25.06
N GLN A 266 35.22 37.03 -23.82
CA GLN A 266 35.85 38.24 -23.27
C GLN A 266 37.37 38.08 -23.18
N LEU A 267 37.85 36.92 -22.75
CA LEU A 267 39.28 36.63 -22.63
C LEU A 267 39.96 36.62 -24.01
N HIS A 268 39.35 35.96 -25.01
CA HIS A 268 39.84 35.98 -26.39
C HIS A 268 39.91 37.39 -26.99
N ALA A 269 38.91 38.24 -26.71
CA ALA A 269 38.90 39.63 -27.17
C ALA A 269 40.02 40.46 -26.52
N LEU A 270 40.27 40.27 -25.22
CA LEU A 270 41.39 40.92 -24.51
C LEU A 270 42.75 40.47 -25.05
N PHE A 271 42.93 39.18 -25.33
CA PHE A 271 44.15 38.66 -25.96
C PHE A 271 44.37 39.19 -27.37
N SER A 272 43.31 39.53 -28.11
CA SER A 272 43.41 40.08 -29.47
C SER A 272 43.62 41.60 -29.50
N ALA A 273 43.14 42.33 -28.48
CA ALA A 273 43.18 43.78 -28.41
C ALA A 273 44.47 44.35 -27.81
N SER A 274 45.29 43.51 -27.16
CA SER A 274 46.52 43.92 -26.50
C SER A 274 47.74 43.40 -27.26
N ASN A 275 48.69 44.28 -27.60
CA ASN A 275 50.05 43.90 -28.02
C ASN A 275 50.83 43.38 -26.80
N LEU A 276 50.30 42.38 -26.11
CA LEU A 276 50.92 41.75 -24.96
C LEU A 276 52.01 40.78 -25.43
N ASP A 277 53.11 40.75 -24.68
CA ASP A 277 54.25 39.87 -24.95
C ASP A 277 53.78 38.40 -25.02
N GLN A 278 53.84 37.83 -26.23
CA GLN A 278 53.35 36.49 -26.53
C GLN A 278 54.03 35.43 -25.65
N THR A 279 55.23 35.69 -25.16
CA THR A 279 55.98 34.80 -24.24
C THR A 279 55.41 34.81 -22.82
N ALA A 280 55.04 35.97 -22.28
CA ALA A 280 54.38 36.06 -20.98
C ALA A 280 52.95 35.49 -21.02
N VAL A 281 52.24 35.68 -22.14
CA VAL A 281 50.90 35.12 -22.34
C VAL A 281 50.95 33.59 -22.45
N THR A 282 51.89 33.03 -23.20
CA THR A 282 52.05 31.56 -23.28
C THR A 282 52.42 30.94 -21.94
N GLU A 283 53.23 31.62 -21.11
CA GLU A 283 53.56 31.14 -19.76
C GLU A 283 52.35 31.19 -18.81
N ILE A 284 51.52 32.24 -18.89
CA ILE A 284 50.29 32.35 -18.10
C ILE A 284 49.25 31.33 -18.57
N THR A 285 49.07 31.15 -19.88
CA THR A 285 48.16 30.15 -20.45
C THR A 285 48.55 28.74 -20.02
N HIS A 286 49.85 28.38 -20.06
CA HIS A 286 50.32 27.08 -19.58
C HIS A 286 50.07 26.91 -18.06
N LYS A 287 50.24 27.97 -17.25
CA LYS A 287 49.93 27.91 -15.81
C LYS A 287 48.43 27.72 -15.56
N VAL A 288 47.57 28.35 -16.36
CA VAL A 288 46.12 28.18 -16.27
C VAL A 288 45.69 26.77 -16.71
N GLU A 289 46.28 26.22 -17.78
CA GLU A 289 46.04 24.82 -18.20
C GLU A 289 46.40 23.83 -17.10
N VAL A 290 47.58 23.96 -16.48
CA VAL A 290 48.00 23.10 -15.36
C VAL A 290 47.04 23.21 -14.18
N ILE A 291 46.59 24.41 -13.83
CA ILE A 291 45.61 24.60 -12.75
C ILE A 291 44.25 23.98 -13.12
N SER A 292 43.83 24.09 -14.37
CA SER A 292 42.58 23.52 -14.88
C SER A 292 42.61 21.98 -14.84
N GLU A 293 43.73 21.36 -15.25
CA GLU A 293 43.92 19.90 -15.15
C GLU A 293 43.90 19.41 -13.70
N ILE A 294 44.53 20.15 -12.78
CA ILE A 294 44.52 19.82 -11.34
C ILE A 294 43.10 19.91 -10.78
N LEU A 295 42.36 20.96 -11.11
CA LEU A 295 40.96 21.14 -10.68
C LEU A 295 40.06 20.04 -11.25
N ALA A 296 40.23 19.67 -12.53
CA ALA A 296 39.47 18.60 -13.16
C ALA A 296 39.73 17.24 -12.49
N LEU A 297 40.99 16.91 -12.20
CA LEU A 297 41.36 15.70 -11.45
C LEU A 297 40.76 15.69 -10.05
N HIS A 298 40.74 16.84 -9.36
CA HIS A 298 40.16 16.98 -8.02
C HIS A 298 38.62 16.81 -8.03
N LEU A 299 37.95 17.34 -9.06
CA LEU A 299 36.51 17.19 -9.22
C LEU A 299 36.11 15.74 -9.52
N ILE A 300 36.89 15.05 -10.37
CA ILE A 300 36.69 13.63 -10.69
C ILE A 300 36.87 12.76 -9.44
N THR A 301 37.87 13.04 -8.61
CA THR A 301 38.08 12.31 -7.34
C THR A 301 36.93 12.53 -6.37
N LEU A 302 36.47 13.77 -6.18
CA LEU A 302 35.32 14.07 -5.33
C LEU A 302 34.02 13.39 -5.81
N LEU A 303 33.78 13.37 -7.12
CA LEU A 303 32.62 12.68 -7.70
C LEU A 303 32.71 11.16 -7.53
N HIS A 304 33.89 10.59 -7.72
CA HIS A 304 34.13 9.16 -7.53
C HIS A 304 33.94 8.74 -6.06
N ASP A 305 34.48 9.51 -5.11
CA ASP A 305 34.33 9.26 -3.68
C ASP A 305 32.87 9.43 -3.22
N GLY A 306 32.15 10.40 -3.77
CA GLY A 306 30.71 10.58 -3.54
C GLY A 306 29.87 9.39 -4.05
N LEU A 307 30.17 8.89 -5.25
CA LEU A 307 29.53 7.69 -5.83
C LEU A 307 29.82 6.42 -5.01
N ILE A 308 31.03 6.27 -4.48
CA ILE A 308 31.37 5.17 -3.56
C ILE A 308 30.54 5.28 -2.26
N CYS A 309 30.41 6.46 -1.66
CA CYS A 309 29.59 6.64 -0.46
C CYS A 309 28.11 6.30 -0.71
N ILE A 310 27.54 6.70 -1.85
CA ILE A 310 26.14 6.39 -2.20
C ILE A 310 25.94 4.89 -2.40
N SER A 311 26.87 4.21 -3.09
CA SER A 311 26.78 2.76 -3.29
C SER A 311 26.89 1.95 -1.99
N VAL A 312 27.74 2.36 -1.05
CA VAL A 312 27.86 1.74 0.29
C VAL A 312 26.56 1.91 1.11
N LEU A 313 25.96 3.10 1.08
CA LEU A 313 24.69 3.38 1.76
C LEU A 313 23.50 2.60 1.16
N GLN A 314 23.53 2.32 -0.15
CA GLN A 314 22.51 1.49 -0.79
C GLN A 314 22.67 -0.01 -0.49
N THR A 315 23.88 -0.52 -0.23
CA THR A 315 24.09 -1.92 0.17
C THR A 315 23.70 -2.21 1.61
N ASP A 316 23.86 -1.24 2.52
CA ASP A 316 23.47 -1.41 3.94
C ASP A 316 21.94 -1.42 4.14
N HIS A 317 21.18 -0.79 3.24
CA HIS A 317 19.72 -0.77 3.27
C HIS A 317 19.04 -2.05 2.74
N VAL A 318 19.80 -2.99 2.14
CA VAL A 318 19.28 -4.27 1.61
C VAL A 318 19.53 -5.44 2.58
N SER A 319 20.17 -5.19 3.73
CA SER A 319 20.54 -6.22 4.73
C SER A 319 19.62 -6.28 5.97
N PHE A 320 18.38 -5.77 5.87
CA PHE A 320 17.35 -5.90 6.91
C PHE A 320 16.05 -6.47 6.34
#